data_AF-A0A7S9LMZ7-F1
#
_entry.id   AF-A0A7S9LMZ7-F1
#
_cell.length_a   1.000
_cell.length_b   1.000
_cell.length_c   1.000
_cell.angle_alpha   90.00
_cell.angle_beta   90.00
_cell.angle_gamma   90.00
#
_symmetry.space_group_name_H-M   'P 1'
#
loop_
_entity.id
_entity.type
_entity.pdbx_description
1 polymer ?
#
loop_
_entity_poly.entity_id
_entity_poly.type
_entity_poly.pdbx_seq_one_letter_code
_entity_poly.pdbx_strand_id
1 'polypeptide(L)' 'MTLTTNPPALLDGPLTVTFTGEALALLNKCRQAQHAFATEDAFDQPCRADRLRWEYEEAQRQLAEAVCGAVGSILDET' A
#
# COMPACT_ATOMS: atom_id res chain seq x y z
N MET A 1 14.26 -31.77 12.58
CA MET A 1 13.59 -30.50 12.27
C MET A 1 12.51 -30.82 11.26
N THR A 2 11.28 -31.02 11.71
CA THR A 2 10.14 -31.32 10.83
C THR A 2 9.66 -29.99 10.25
N LEU A 3 9.98 -29.75 8.98
CA LEU A 3 9.30 -28.75 8.16
C LEU A 3 7.82 -29.11 8.14
N THR A 4 7.03 -28.42 8.93
CA THR A 4 5.57 -28.55 8.92
C THR A 4 5.08 -27.99 7.59
N THR A 5 4.74 -28.88 6.67
CA THR A 5 4.24 -28.61 5.31
C THR A 5 2.79 -28.13 5.28
N ASN A 6 2.22 -27.69 6.40
CA ASN A 6 0.86 -27.16 6.39
C ASN A 6 0.92 -25.72 5.88
N PRO A 7 0.20 -25.39 4.80
CA PRO A 7 0.11 -24.00 4.36
C PRO A 7 -0.49 -23.15 5.48
N PRO A 8 -0.15 -21.85 5.54
CA PRO A 8 -0.74 -20.94 6.52
C PRO A 8 -2.26 -20.99 6.41
N ALA A 9 -2.94 -20.84 7.55
CA ALA A 9 -4.39 -20.87 7.59
C ALA A 9 -4.97 -19.76 6.67
N LEU A 10 -5.98 -20.11 5.88
CA LEU A 10 -6.67 -19.14 5.05
C LEU A 10 -7.34 -18.09 5.93
N LEU A 11 -7.10 -16.81 5.63
CA LEU A 11 -7.79 -15.70 6.27
C LEU A 11 -9.18 -15.57 5.63
N ASP A 12 -10.21 -16.01 6.35
CA ASP A 12 -11.62 -16.03 5.91
C ASP A 12 -12.51 -14.99 6.62
N GLY A 13 -11.90 -14.17 7.50
CA GLY A 13 -12.56 -13.11 8.25
C GLY A 13 -11.83 -11.76 8.19
N PRO A 14 -12.44 -10.69 8.71
CA PRO A 14 -11.82 -9.37 8.74
C PRO A 14 -10.58 -9.37 9.65
N LEU A 15 -9.45 -8.90 9.10
CA LEU A 15 -8.22 -8.67 9.86
C LEU A 15 -8.16 -7.21 10.30
N THR A 16 -7.97 -6.97 11.59
CA THR A 16 -7.74 -5.62 12.11
C THR A 16 -6.25 -5.34 12.18
N VAL A 17 -5.79 -4.37 11.40
CA VAL A 17 -4.39 -3.94 11.39
C VAL A 17 -4.30 -2.54 11.98
N THR A 18 -3.39 -2.34 12.93
CA THR A 18 -3.10 -1.01 13.49
C THR A 18 -1.90 -0.43 12.77
N PHE A 19 -2.08 0.71 12.10
CA PHE A 19 -1.00 1.38 11.41
C PHE A 19 -0.16 2.23 12.36
N THR A 20 1.16 2.17 12.18
CA THR A 20 2.10 3.10 12.81
C THR A 20 1.92 4.51 12.23
N GLY A 21 2.50 5.52 12.91
CA GLY A 21 2.49 6.90 12.40
C GLY A 21 3.10 7.02 10.99
N GLU A 22 4.13 6.23 10.69
CA GLU A 22 4.76 6.18 9.37
C GLU A 22 3.83 5.62 8.30
N ALA A 23 3.13 4.51 8.59
CA ALA A 23 2.16 3.93 7.67
C ALA A 23 0.96 4.87 7.42
N LEU A 24 0.52 5.61 8.45
CA LEU A 24 -0.51 6.65 8.29
C LEU A 24 -0.01 7.83 7.43
N ALA A 25 1.25 8.23 7.54
CA ALA A 25 1.83 9.25 6.68
C ALA A 25 1.88 8.79 5.21
N LEU A 26 2.24 7.52 4.96
CA LEU A 26 2.20 6.92 3.63
C LEU A 26 0.78 6.83 3.06
N LEU A 27 -0.20 6.48 3.90
CA LEU A 27 -1.61 6.48 3.50
C LEU A 27 -2.07 7.88 3.07
N ASN A 28 -1.72 8.90 3.85
CA ASN A 28 -2.05 10.29 3.52
C ASN A 28 -1.36 10.75 2.23
N LYS A 29 -0.09 10.38 2.03
CA LYS A 29 0.65 10.65 0.79
C LYS A 29 -0.05 10.00 -0.43
N CYS A 30 -0.45 8.74 -0.30
CA CYS A 30 -1.17 8.02 -1.35
C CYS A 30 -2.53 8.69 -1.67
N ARG A 31 -3.28 9.12 -0.64
CA ARG A 31 -4.53 9.86 -0.83
C ARG A 31 -4.33 11.20 -1.54
N GLN A 32 -3.27 11.93 -1.20
CA GLN A 32 -2.94 13.20 -1.86
C GLN A 32 -2.54 13.00 -3.33
N ALA A 33 -1.71 12.01 -3.62
CA ALA A 33 -1.29 11.68 -4.98
C ALA A 33 -2.49 11.20 -5.83
N GLN A 34 -3.38 10.37 -5.27
CA GLN A 34 -4.61 9.95 -5.94
C GLN A 34 -5.50 11.15 -6.27
N HIS A 35 -5.69 12.05 -5.31
CA HIS A 35 -6.50 13.25 -5.54
C HIS A 35 -5.89 14.12 -6.64
N ALA A 36 -4.57 14.39 -6.57
CA ALA A 36 -3.88 15.18 -7.58
C ALA A 36 -4.01 14.57 -8.98
N PHE A 37 -3.82 13.26 -9.11
CA PHE A 37 -4.01 12.54 -10.38
C PHE A 37 -5.45 12.60 -10.88
N ALA A 38 -6.44 12.42 -10.00
CA ALA A 38 -7.86 12.42 -10.37
C ALA A 38 -8.41 13.80 -10.73
N THR A 39 -7.82 14.87 -10.20
CA THR A 39 -8.21 16.25 -10.50
C THR A 39 -7.50 16.85 -11.71
N GLU A 40 -6.45 16.21 -12.21
CA GLU A 40 -5.71 16.73 -13.35
C GLU A 40 -6.43 16.37 -14.66
N ASP A 41 -6.71 17.37 -15.48
CA ASP A 41 -7.29 17.16 -16.80
C ASP A 41 -6.17 16.71 -17.75
N ALA A 42 -6.13 15.41 -18.05
CA ALA A 42 -5.02 14.76 -18.77
C ALA A 42 -4.78 15.31 -20.20
N PHE A 43 -5.72 16.10 -20.73
CA PHE A 43 -5.65 16.68 -22.06
C PHE A 43 -4.71 17.91 -22.17
N ASP A 44 -4.50 18.65 -21.08
CA ASP A 44 -3.75 19.91 -21.16
C ASP A 44 -2.22 19.74 -21.00
N GLN A 45 -1.75 18.73 -20.26
CA GLN A 45 -0.30 18.55 -19.97
C GLN A 45 0.10 17.07 -19.79
N PRO A 46 0.41 16.33 -20.87
CA PRO A 46 0.74 14.90 -20.79
C PRO A 46 1.97 14.60 -19.91
N CYS A 47 3.03 15.41 -19.98
CA CYS A 47 4.22 15.22 -19.13
C CYS A 47 3.93 15.39 -17.64
N ARG A 48 2.89 16.17 -17.27
CA ARG A 48 2.46 16.36 -15.89
C ARG A 48 1.60 15.19 -15.43
N ALA A 49 0.71 14.70 -16.30
CA ALA A 49 -0.08 13.49 -16.04
C ALA A 49 0.81 12.26 -15.81
N ASP A 50 1.87 12.08 -16.62
CA ASP A 50 2.83 10.98 -16.44
C ASP A 50 3.57 11.07 -15.11
N ARG A 51 3.96 12.29 -14.68
CA ARG A 51 4.60 12.49 -13.38
C ARG A 51 3.65 12.16 -12.23
N LEU A 52 2.41 12.68 -12.27
CA LEU A 52 1.41 12.43 -11.23
C LEU A 52 1.06 10.93 -11.14
N ARG A 53 0.99 10.26 -12.29
CA ARG A 53 0.82 8.81 -12.34
C ARG A 53 1.98 8.09 -11.65
N TRP A 54 3.23 8.43 -11.98
CA TRP A 54 4.41 7.84 -11.34
C TRP A 54 4.42 8.10 -9.82
N GLU A 55 4.11 9.32 -9.39
CA GLU A 55 4.04 9.67 -7.95
C GLU A 55 2.96 8.86 -7.23
N TYR A 56 1.81 8.61 -7.88
CA TYR A 56 0.74 7.79 -7.34
C TYR A 56 1.15 6.32 -7.25
N GLU A 57 1.71 5.74 -8.32
CA GLU A 57 2.20 4.36 -8.35
C GLU A 57 3.29 4.13 -7.27
N GLU A 58 4.20 5.08 -7.10
CA GLU A 58 5.23 5.03 -6.06
C GLU A 58 4.64 5.12 -4.64
N ALA A 59 3.65 5.99 -4.42
CA ALA A 59 2.96 6.09 -3.13
C ALA A 59 2.16 4.81 -2.81
N GLN A 60 1.55 4.18 -3.81
CA GLN A 60 0.90 2.88 -3.65
C GLN A 60 1.90 1.78 -3.28
N ARG A 61 3.06 1.73 -3.92
CA ARG A 61 4.11 0.76 -3.61
C ARG A 61 4.59 0.87 -2.16
N GLN A 62 4.89 2.09 -1.72
CA GLN A 62 5.33 2.34 -0.34
C GLN A 62 4.26 1.97 0.68
N LEU A 63 2.99 2.27 0.39
CA LEU A 63 1.87 1.87 1.25
C LEU A 63 1.71 0.35 1.31
N ALA A 64 1.82 -0.35 0.17
CA ALA A 64 1.73 -1.80 0.11
C ALA A 64 2.82 -2.47 0.95
N GLU A 65 4.06 -2.00 0.87
CA GLU A 65 5.16 -2.49 1.70
C GLU A 65 4.87 -2.32 3.19
N ALA A 66 4.36 -1.16 3.60
CA ALA A 66 4.00 -0.92 5.01
C ALA A 66 2.83 -1.79 5.48
N VAL A 67 1.81 -2.02 4.63
CA VAL A 67 0.68 -2.91 4.95
C VAL A 67 1.16 -4.36 5.04
N CYS A 68 1.97 -4.83 4.10
CA CYS A 68 2.53 -6.18 4.12
C CYS A 68 3.38 -6.41 5.38
N GLY A 69 4.22 -5.44 5.77
CA GLY A 69 4.98 -5.52 7.01
C GLY A 69 4.08 -5.60 8.25
N ALA A 70 3.02 -4.80 8.29
CA ALA A 70 2.06 -4.82 9.39
C ALA A 70 1.25 -6.13 9.46
N VAL A 71 0.87 -6.69 8.32
CA VAL A 71 0.16 -7.98 8.22
C VAL A 71 1.11 -9.14 8.58
N GLY A 72 2.33 -9.17 8.03
CA GLY A 72 3.33 -10.21 8.35
C GLY A 72 3.65 -10.25 9.85
N SER A 73 3.74 -9.08 10.49
CA SER A 73 3.90 -9.00 11.95
C SER A 73 2.72 -9.56 12.75
N ILE A 74 1.50 -9.58 12.19
CA ILE A 74 0.31 -10.17 12.85
C ILE A 74 0.26 -11.68 12.60
N LEU A 75 0.69 -12.13 11.43
CA LEU A 75 0.67 -13.53 11.03
C LEU A 75 1.88 -14.34 11.52
N ASP A 76 2.86 -13.70 12.18
CA ASP A 76 4.13 -14.30 12.62
C ASP A 76 4.94 -14.89 11.44
N GLU A 77 4.74 -14.32 10.25
CA GLU A 77 5.43 -14.66 9.01
C GLU A 77 6.66 -13.73 8.88
N THR A 78 7.75 -14.08 9.56
CA THR A 78 9.07 -13.40 9.44
C THR A 78 10.03 -14.14 8.52
#